data_AF-A0A7S1VEH8-F1
#
_entry.id   AF-A0A7S1VEH8-F1
#
_cell.length_a   1.000
_cell.length_b   1.000
_cell.length_c   1.000
_cell.angle_alpha   90.00
_cell.angle_beta   90.00
_cell.angle_gamma   90.00
#
_symmetry.space_group_name_H-M   'P 1'
#
loop_
_entity.id
_entity.type
_entity.pdbx_description
1 polymer ?
#
loop_
_entity_poly.entity_id
_entity_poly.type
_entity_poly.pdbx_seq_one_letter_code
_entity_poly.pdbx_strand_id
1 'polypeptide(L)'
;EYAIALCQQHGTRAVYTSPIKALSNQKFRDFCGKFGEANVGLVTGDMQLNVDDSTVLIMTTEILRSMLYRGADLIRDLEWVIFDEVHYINDSERGVVWEEVIIML
;
A
#
# COMPACT_ATOMS: atom_id res chain seq x y z
N GLU A 1 12.13 0.76 0.64
CA GLU A 1 12.82 0.50 1.92
C GLU A 1 13.13 1.78 2.68
N TYR A 2 13.88 2.72 2.09
CA TYR A 2 14.18 3.99 2.76
C TYR A 2 12.94 4.78 3.20
N ALA A 3 11.93 4.92 2.33
CA ALA A 3 10.66 5.58 2.69
C ALA A 3 9.95 4.91 3.89
N ILE A 4 9.97 3.58 3.96
CA ILE A 4 9.36 2.83 5.07
C ILE A 4 10.14 3.08 6.37
N ALA A 5 11.48 3.09 6.29
CA ALA A 5 12.34 3.38 7.45
C ALA A 5 12.15 4.82 7.96
N LEU A 6 11.93 5.78 7.06
CA LEU A 6 11.58 7.16 7.43
C LEU A 6 10.24 7.22 8.17
N CYS A 7 9.21 6.53 7.66
CA CYS A 7 7.92 6.45 8.35
C CYS A 7 8.04 5.89 9.77
N GLN A 8 8.88 4.86 9.97
CA GLN A 8 9.15 4.31 11.31
C GLN A 8 9.77 5.35 12.25
N GLN A 9 10.61 6.25 11.74
CA GLN A 9 11.20 7.33 12.54
C GLN A 9 10.21 8.46 12.83
N HIS A 10 9.35 8.78 11.87
CA HIS A 10 8.36 9.86 12.00
C HIS A 10 7.10 9.43 12.77
N GLY A 11 6.89 8.12 12.99
CA GLY A 11 5.65 7.60 13.55
C GLY A 11 4.47 7.70 12.58
N THR A 12 4.76 7.80 11.28
CA THR A 12 3.77 7.87 10.19
C THR A 12 3.67 6.52 9.48
N ARG A 13 2.80 6.42 8.48
CA ARG A 13 2.58 5.20 7.69
C ARG A 13 3.01 5.35 6.24
N ALA A 14 3.41 4.22 5.66
CA ALA A 14 3.64 4.07 4.23
C ALA A 14 2.66 3.04 3.65
N VAL A 15 2.16 3.29 2.45
CA VAL A 15 1.40 2.31 1.67
C VAL A 15 2.26 1.83 0.51
N TYR A 16 2.32 0.51 0.32
CA TYR A 16 2.92 -0.13 -0.84
C TYR A 16 1.81 -0.73 -1.70
N THR A 17 1.70 -0.25 -2.93
CA THR A 17 0.72 -0.75 -3.89
C THR A 17 1.35 -1.69 -4.89
N SER A 18 0.66 -2.79 -5.21
CA SER A 18 1.02 -3.71 -6.29
C SER A 18 -0.23 -4.12 -7.07
N PRO A 19 -0.19 -4.17 -8.42
CA PRO A 19 -1.37 -4.49 -9.22
C PRO A 19 -1.79 -5.97 -9.12
N ILE A 20 -0.99 -6.84 -8.52
CA ILE A 20 -1.26 -8.28 -8.46
C ILE A 20 -1.19 -8.78 -7.01
N LYS A 21 -2.24 -9.50 -6.59
CA LYS A 21 -2.33 -10.09 -5.23
C LYS A 21 -1.14 -11.00 -4.91
N ALA A 22 -0.72 -11.84 -5.85
CA ALA A 22 0.41 -12.75 -5.66
C ALA A 22 1.72 -11.99 -5.35
N LEU A 23 1.96 -10.86 -6.03
CA LEU A 23 3.10 -9.99 -5.78
C LEU A 23 2.98 -9.29 -4.43
N SER A 24 1.77 -8.86 -4.05
CA SER A 24 1.50 -8.29 -2.72
C SER A 24 1.85 -9.28 -1.61
N ASN A 25 1.46 -10.55 -1.74
CA ASN A 25 1.78 -11.61 -0.77
C ASN A 25 3.27 -11.94 -0.72
N GLN A 26 3.97 -11.86 -1.86
CA GLN A 26 5.42 -12.03 -1.90
C GLN A 26 6.11 -10.88 -1.16
N LYS A 27 5.74 -9.63 -1.49
CA LYS A 27 6.29 -8.43 -0.85
C LYS A 27 6.00 -8.38 0.65
N PHE A 28 4.84 -8.89 1.08
CA PHE A 28 4.53 -9.03 2.50
C PHE A 28 5.55 -9.90 3.21
N ARG A 29 5.84 -11.10 2.69
CA ARG A 29 6.86 -11.98 3.28
C ARG A 29 8.25 -11.33 3.28
N ASP A 30 8.61 -10.67 2.19
CA ASP A 30 9.90 -9.98 2.07
C ASP A 30 10.03 -8.83 3.08
N PHE A 31 8.98 -8.03 3.25
CA PHE A 31 8.97 -6.90 4.19
C PHE A 31 8.88 -7.37 5.63
N CYS A 32 8.13 -8.43 5.95
CA CYS A 32 8.13 -9.03 7.29
C CYS A 32 9.53 -9.48 7.70
N GLY A 33 10.30 -10.07 6.77
CA GLY A 33 11.69 -10.46 7.02
C GLY A 33 12.65 -9.28 7.27
N LYS A 34 12.30 -8.07 6.80
CA LYS A 34 13.15 -6.87 6.88
C LYS A 34 12.77 -5.91 8.01
N PHE A 35 11.47 -5.69 8.20
CA PHE A 35 10.93 -4.69 9.12
C PHE A 35 10.24 -5.31 10.34
N GLY A 36 10.08 -6.64 10.37
CA GLY A 36 9.36 -7.37 11.40
C GLY A 36 7.86 -7.47 11.12
N GLU A 37 7.27 -8.61 11.44
CA GLU A 37 5.87 -8.94 11.10
C GLU A 37 4.85 -7.96 11.69
N ALA A 38 5.09 -7.45 12.90
CA ALA A 38 4.22 -6.47 13.55
C ALA A 38 4.15 -5.12 12.82
N ASN A 39 5.21 -4.76 12.07
CA ASN A 39 5.31 -3.47 11.39
C ASN A 39 4.77 -3.52 9.95
N VAL A 40 4.36 -4.69 9.47
CA VAL A 40 3.94 -4.91 8.09
C VAL A 40 2.51 -5.43 8.09
N GLY A 41 1.62 -4.71 7.44
CA GLY A 41 0.24 -5.10 7.20
C GLY A 41 -0.01 -5.50 5.76
N LEU A 42 -1.04 -6.30 5.54
CA LEU A 42 -1.51 -6.71 4.22
C LEU A 42 -3.02 -6.50 4.15
N VAL A 43 -3.46 -5.78 3.12
CA VAL A 43 -4.88 -5.56 2.84
C VAL A 43 -5.16 -6.01 1.41
N THR A 44 -5.85 -7.13 1.28
CA THR A 44 -6.41 -7.60 0.01
C THR A 44 -7.93 -7.62 0.12
N GLY A 45 -8.64 -7.78 -0.99
CA GLY A 45 -10.10 -7.85 -0.98
C GLY A 45 -10.69 -9.03 -0.19
N ASP A 46 -9.86 -10.02 0.14
CA ASP A 46 -10.21 -11.27 0.80
C ASP A 46 -9.60 -11.43 2.21
N MET A 47 -8.54 -10.70 2.54
CA MET A 47 -7.86 -10.83 3.84
C MET A 47 -7.27 -9.50 4.29
N GLN A 48 -7.27 -9.27 5.61
CA GLN A 48 -6.62 -8.15 6.26
C GLN A 48 -5.73 -8.67 7.40
N LEU A 49 -4.46 -8.25 7.42
CA LEU A 49 -3.48 -8.63 8.43
C LEU A 49 -2.78 -7.37 8.97
N ASN A 50 -2.60 -7.30 10.28
CA ASN A 50 -1.84 -6.26 11.01
C ASN A 50 -2.14 -4.83 10.53
N VAL A 51 -3.40 -4.50 10.25
CA VAL A 51 -3.76 -3.21 9.62
C VAL A 51 -3.60 -2.05 10.59
N ASP A 52 -4.02 -2.24 11.83
CA ASP A 52 -4.13 -1.15 12.80
C ASP A 52 -2.77 -0.65 13.28
N ASP A 53 -1.79 -1.53 13.53
CA ASP A 53 -0.51 -1.13 14.14
C ASP A 53 0.67 -1.13 13.16
N SER A 54 0.47 -1.47 11.88
CA SER A 54 1.57 -1.53 10.92
C SER A 54 2.02 -0.16 10.43
N THR A 55 3.34 0.00 10.33
CA THR A 55 3.97 1.16 9.69
C THR A 55 3.87 1.08 8.17
N VAL A 56 4.00 -0.11 7.59
CA VAL A 56 3.83 -0.31 6.14
C VAL A 56 2.65 -1.20 5.84
N LEU A 57 1.75 -0.71 4.99
CA LEU A 57 0.57 -1.44 4.53
C LEU A 57 0.76 -1.83 3.07
N ILE A 58 0.70 -3.12 2.78
CA ILE A 58 0.76 -3.64 1.42
C ILE A 58 -0.67 -3.89 0.94
N MET A 59 -1.02 -3.38 -0.23
CA MET A 59 -2.34 -3.57 -0.81
C MET A 59 -2.31 -3.51 -2.32
N THR A 60 -3.43 -3.83 -2.97
CA THR A 60 -3.56 -3.57 -4.41
C THR A 60 -4.00 -2.14 -4.68
N THR A 61 -3.72 -1.63 -5.88
CA THR A 61 -4.08 -0.27 -6.27
C THR A 61 -5.60 -0.04 -6.20
N GLU A 62 -6.41 -1.06 -6.48
CA GLU A 62 -7.87 -1.03 -6.36
C GLU A 62 -8.34 -0.90 -4.91
N ILE A 63 -7.64 -1.54 -3.96
CA ILE A 63 -7.95 -1.42 -2.53
C ILE A 63 -7.62 -0.01 -2.05
N LEU A 64 -6.46 0.54 -2.43
CA LEU A 64 -6.11 1.93 -2.12
C LEU A 64 -7.14 2.90 -2.68
N ARG A 65 -7.55 2.72 -3.95
CA ARG A 65 -8.61 3.51 -4.58
C ARG A 65 -9.91 3.46 -3.77
N SER A 66 -10.33 2.27 -3.36
CA SER A 66 -11.53 2.07 -2.53
C SER A 66 -11.43 2.78 -1.19
N MET A 67 -10.25 2.77 -0.54
CA MET A 67 -10.01 3.49 0.71
C MET A 67 -10.10 5.01 0.52
N LEU A 68 -9.53 5.54 -0.56
CA LEU A 68 -9.59 6.96 -0.91
C LEU A 68 -11.04 7.42 -1.13
N TYR A 69 -11.82 6.67 -1.91
CA TYR A 69 -13.24 6.98 -2.13
C TYR A 69 -14.08 6.94 -0.85
N ARG A 70 -13.71 6.09 0.12
CA ARG A 70 -14.42 5.99 1.41
C ARG A 70 -13.96 7.03 2.44
N GLY A 71 -12.86 7.76 2.16
CA GLY A 71 -12.25 8.67 3.13
C GLY A 71 -11.79 7.96 4.40
N ALA A 72 -11.20 6.76 4.27
CA ALA A 72 -10.78 5.96 5.41
C ALA A 72 -9.79 6.74 6.31
N ASP A 73 -10.00 6.71 7.63
CA ASP A 73 -9.15 7.41 8.61
C ASP A 73 -7.68 6.98 8.54
N LEU A 74 -7.42 5.76 8.07
CA LEU A 74 -6.09 5.20 7.82
C LEU A 74 -5.22 6.06 6.89
N ILE A 75 -5.84 6.86 6.01
CA ILE A 75 -5.14 7.74 5.07
C ILE A 75 -4.58 8.98 5.77
N ARG A 76 -5.08 9.35 6.96
CA ARG A 76 -4.64 10.58 7.65
C ARG A 76 -3.21 10.53 8.13
N ASP A 77 -2.71 9.35 8.49
CA ASP A 77 -1.35 9.14 8.98
C ASP A 77 -0.38 8.74 7.85
N LEU A 78 -0.83 8.80 6.59
CA LEU A 78 -0.09 8.37 5.42
C LEU A 78 0.90 9.45 4.97
N GLU A 79 2.19 9.14 5.00
CA GLU A 79 3.24 10.05 4.52
C GLU A 79 3.75 9.66 3.13
N TRP A 80 3.84 8.36 2.85
CA TRP A 80 4.40 7.86 1.60
C TRP A 80 3.48 6.83 0.93
N VAL A 81 3.24 7.02 -0.37
CA VAL A 81 2.60 6.02 -1.24
C VAL A 81 3.62 5.53 -2.25
N ILE A 82 3.91 4.23 -2.20
CA ILE A 82 4.84 3.55 -3.09
C ILE A 82 4.01 2.81 -4.14
N PHE A 83 4.31 3.17 -5.38
CA PHE A 83 3.66 2.67 -6.57
C PHE A 83 4.59 1.69 -7.28
N ASP A 84 4.29 0.39 -7.19
CA ASP A 84 5.05 -0.66 -7.87
C ASP A 84 4.50 -0.92 -9.26
N GLU A 85 5.36 -1.32 -10.19
CA GLU A 85 4.98 -1.64 -11.58
C GLU A 85 4.25 -0.51 -12.33
N VAL A 86 4.78 0.72 -12.25
CA VAL A 86 4.18 1.92 -12.88
C VAL A 86 3.92 1.80 -14.39
N HIS A 87 4.56 0.85 -15.08
CA HIS A 87 4.30 0.58 -16.50
C HIS A 87 2.85 0.16 -16.81
N TYR A 88 2.09 -0.30 -15.80
CA TYR A 88 0.66 -0.56 -15.92
C TYR A 88 -0.19 0.70 -16.14
N ILE A 89 0.38 1.91 -16.01
CA ILE A 89 -0.34 3.16 -16.33
C ILE A 89 -0.79 3.22 -17.80
N ASN A 90 -0.04 2.57 -18.70
CA ASN A 90 -0.37 2.53 -20.13
C ASN A 90 -1.36 1.40 -20.48
N ASP A 91 -1.78 0.60 -19.49
CA ASP A 91 -2.76 -0.45 -19.70
C ASP A 91 -4.17 0.16 -19.82
N SER A 92 -4.89 -0.15 -20.89
CA SER A 92 -6.18 0.45 -21.19
C SER A 92 -7.28 0.10 -20.18
N GLU A 93 -7.16 -1.00 -19.45
CA GLU A 93 -8.14 -1.40 -18.43
C GLU A 93 -7.71 -0.98 -17.02
N ARG A 94 -6.40 -1.03 -16.72
CA ARG A 94 -5.87 -0.81 -15.37
C ARG A 94 -5.28 0.58 -15.14
N GLY A 95 -4.90 1.30 -16.21
CA GLY A 95 -4.32 2.64 -16.13
C GLY A 95 -5.26 3.68 -15.49
N VAL A 96 -6.57 3.52 -15.70
CA VAL A 96 -7.59 4.41 -15.10
C VAL A 96 -7.53 4.39 -13.57
N VAL A 97 -7.31 3.21 -12.97
CA VAL A 97 -7.20 3.07 -11.51
C VAL A 97 -6.00 3.86 -10.97
N TRP A 98 -4.89 3.88 -11.71
CA TRP A 98 -3.70 4.62 -11.34
C TRP A 98 -3.91 6.13 -11.38
N GLU A 99 -4.48 6.62 -12.49
CA GLU A 99 -4.79 8.03 -12.67
C GLU A 99 -5.72 8.53 -11.56
N GLU A 100 -6.80 7.80 -11.27
CA GLU A 100 -7.74 8.15 -10.21
C GLU A 100 -7.07 8.23 -8.83
N VAL A 101 -6.23 7.24 -8.48
CA VAL A 101 -5.56 7.22 -7.16
C VAL A 101 -4.59 8.40 -7.03
N ILE A 102 -3.81 8.71 -8.06
CA ILE A 102 -2.86 9.84 -8.03
C ILE A 102 -3.60 11.18 -7.91
N ILE A 103 -4.75 11.32 -8.58
CA ILE A 103 -5.56 12.56 -8.53
C ILE A 103 -6.24 12.75 -7.17
N MET A 104 -6.60 11.66 -6.47
CA MET A 104 -7.31 11.70 -5.18
C MET A 104 -6.41 11.87 -3.96
N LEU A 105 -5.10 11.61 -4.08
CA LEU A 105 -4.10 11.78 -3.03
C LEU A 105 -3.72 13.26 -2.87
#